data_AF-A0A8S1REG0-F1
#
_entry.id   AF-A0A8S1REG0-F1
#
_cell.length_a   1.000
_cell.length_b   1.000
_cell.length_c   1.000
_cell.angle_alpha   90.00
_cell.angle_beta   90.00
_cell.angle_gamma   90.00
#
_symmetry.space_group_name_H-M   'P 1'
#
loop_
_entity.id
_entity.type
_entity.pdbx_description
1 polymer ?
#
loop_
_entity_poly.entity_id
_entity_poly.type
_entity_poly.pdbx_seq_one_letter_code
_entity_poly.pdbx_strand_id
1 'polypeptide(L)'
;MELFLRISEKIVLLSAFTIISIGLSLTGYGIYIIALVYFQDYDGFFKFDSDFGMFAQIYGALIIGIALILIGIFGILGSISKKVCFKKGFLFLYHINVFLFGIIFLVVFYLLIFEAKEYFEKSCESTSNFKELSDGVESANESFCSISCPCNLNANNFKDKSVLKGKFGFSSELLPSNVQGCIGFDSKTYSYAVQLMNILEYNFQCSGWCTSTQIFVFSDVNRGNTSGLSCFNRFQSYYKDYVTIIGYISMSLGILFFLSFLLIFYLYCGKRELEKKKSQELHLLCK
;
A
#
# COMPACT_ATOMS: atom_id res chain seq x y z
N MET A 1 19.10 -14.86 -35.10
CA MET A 1 17.63 -14.66 -35.01
C MET A 1 16.94 -15.66 -34.08
N GLU A 2 17.21 -16.97 -34.20
CA GLU A 2 16.57 -17.98 -33.32
C GLU A 2 16.85 -17.79 -31.83
N LEU A 3 18.10 -17.45 -31.46
CA LEU A 3 18.46 -17.14 -30.07
C LEU A 3 17.61 -16.01 -29.49
N PHE A 4 17.40 -14.94 -30.27
CA PHE A 4 16.63 -13.77 -29.85
C PHE A 4 15.13 -14.11 -29.66
N LEU A 5 14.56 -14.95 -30.52
CA LEU A 5 13.19 -15.45 -30.36
C LEU A 5 13.07 -16.27 -29.06
N ARG A 6 14.03 -17.16 -28.78
CA ARG A 6 14.04 -17.95 -27.54
C ARG A 6 14.15 -17.05 -26.30
N ILE A 7 15.02 -16.04 -26.33
CA ILE A 7 15.17 -15.07 -25.23
C ILE A 7 13.88 -14.29 -25.03
N SER A 8 13.26 -13.80 -26.10
CA SER A 8 12.01 -13.03 -26.04
C SER A 8 10.86 -13.87 -25.45
N GLU A 9 10.73 -15.14 -25.85
CA GLU A 9 9.74 -16.06 -25.26
C GLU A 9 9.98 -16.29 -23.76
N LYS A 10 11.25 -16.41 -23.33
CA LYS A 10 11.59 -16.54 -21.90
C LYS A 10 11.28 -15.28 -21.10
N ILE A 11 11.50 -14.08 -21.67
CA ILE A 11 11.17 -12.82 -21.00
C ILE A 11 9.65 -12.65 -20.86
N VAL A 12 8.87 -12.99 -21.91
CA VAL A 12 7.40 -12.97 -21.84
C VAL A 12 6.88 -13.95 -20.78
N LEU A 13 7.47 -15.14 -20.71
CA LEU A 13 7.11 -16.13 -19.68
C LEU A 13 7.47 -15.61 -18.27
N LEU A 14 8.64 -14.99 -18.11
CA LEU A 14 9.05 -14.38 -16.85
C LEU A 14 8.07 -13.29 -16.41
N SER A 15 7.70 -12.36 -17.31
CA SER A 15 6.74 -11.31 -16.97
C SER A 15 5.34 -11.86 -16.67
N ALA A 16 4.93 -12.97 -17.31
CA ALA A 16 3.67 -13.64 -16.99
C ALA A 16 3.71 -14.26 -15.59
N PHE A 17 4.80 -14.93 -15.21
CA PHE A 17 4.99 -15.44 -13.84
C PHE A 17 5.03 -14.32 -12.80
N THR A 18 5.70 -13.20 -13.09
CA THR A 18 5.69 -12.03 -12.20
C THR A 18 4.28 -11.51 -11.98
N ILE A 19 3.46 -11.40 -13.03
CA ILE A 19 2.05 -10.98 -12.92
C ILE A 19 1.23 -11.96 -12.06
N ILE A 20 1.40 -13.28 -12.27
CA ILE A 20 0.72 -14.29 -11.44
C ILE A 20 1.17 -14.18 -9.99
N SER A 21 2.46 -14.01 -9.73
CA SER A 21 2.99 -13.88 -8.36
C SER A 21 2.39 -12.66 -7.65
N ILE A 22 2.33 -11.50 -8.32
CA ILE A 22 1.68 -10.30 -7.78
C ILE A 22 0.20 -10.56 -7.54
N GLY A 23 -0.49 -11.21 -8.49
CA GLY A 23 -1.90 -11.55 -8.36
C GLY A 23 -2.20 -12.49 -7.20
N LEU A 24 -1.35 -13.48 -6.96
CA LEU A 24 -1.45 -14.39 -5.81
C LEU A 24 -1.24 -13.65 -4.49
N SER A 25 -0.24 -12.77 -4.40
CA SER A 25 -0.01 -11.95 -3.20
C SER A 25 -1.21 -11.04 -2.89
N LEU A 26 -1.78 -10.38 -3.89
CA LEU A 26 -2.97 -9.54 -3.73
C LEU A 26 -4.22 -10.33 -3.38
N THR A 27 -4.40 -11.52 -3.98
CA THR A 27 -5.50 -12.43 -3.64
C THR A 27 -5.41 -12.88 -2.19
N GLY A 28 -4.22 -13.30 -1.74
CA GLY A 28 -3.99 -13.70 -0.35
C GLY A 28 -4.24 -12.55 0.63
N TYR A 29 -3.78 -11.34 0.29
CA TYR A 29 -4.06 -10.14 1.09
C TYR A 29 -5.56 -9.81 1.14
N GLY A 30 -6.26 -9.88 0.00
CA GLY A 30 -7.71 -9.66 -0.04
C GLY A 30 -8.49 -10.68 0.81
N ILE A 31 -8.13 -11.96 0.75
CA ILE A 31 -8.72 -13.00 1.61
C ILE A 31 -8.45 -12.70 3.08
N TYR A 32 -7.25 -12.26 3.43
CA TYR A 32 -6.90 -11.88 4.80
C TYR A 32 -7.74 -10.70 5.30
N ILE A 33 -7.91 -9.64 4.50
CA ILE A 33 -8.77 -8.50 4.86
C ILE A 33 -10.22 -8.94 5.07
N ILE A 34 -10.76 -9.76 4.18
CA ILE A 34 -12.11 -10.30 4.31
C ILE A 34 -12.24 -11.12 5.61
N ALA A 35 -11.24 -11.95 5.92
CA ALA A 35 -11.24 -12.72 7.17
C ALA A 35 -11.22 -11.81 8.41
N LEU A 36 -10.43 -10.73 8.40
CA LEU A 36 -10.45 -9.75 9.49
C LEU A 36 -11.83 -9.12 9.68
N VAL A 37 -12.48 -8.72 8.58
CA VAL A 37 -13.83 -8.12 8.63
C VAL A 37 -14.85 -9.11 9.19
N TYR A 38 -14.83 -10.36 8.74
CA TYR A 38 -15.82 -11.36 9.17
C TYR A 38 -15.58 -11.95 10.57
N PHE A 39 -14.33 -12.04 11.03
CA PHE A 39 -14.00 -12.75 12.28
C PHE A 39 -13.51 -11.85 13.42
N GLN A 40 -13.13 -10.60 13.15
CA GLN A 40 -12.55 -9.70 14.17
C GLN A 40 -13.27 -8.35 14.29
N ASP A 41 -14.49 -8.22 13.74
CA ASP A 41 -15.26 -6.96 13.70
C ASP A 41 -14.38 -5.78 13.24
N TYR A 42 -13.58 -6.03 12.19
CA TYR A 42 -12.64 -5.05 11.68
C TYR A 42 -13.37 -3.98 10.85
N ASP A 43 -13.48 -2.76 11.39
CA ASP A 43 -14.14 -1.61 10.75
C ASP A 43 -13.37 -1.00 9.56
N GLY A 44 -12.23 -1.58 9.16
CA GLY A 44 -11.41 -1.07 8.07
C GLY A 44 -10.26 -0.14 8.51
N PHE A 45 -9.33 0.12 7.59
CA PHE A 45 -8.23 1.09 7.79
C PHE A 45 -8.69 2.52 7.56
N PHE A 46 -9.61 2.73 6.61
CA PHE A 46 -10.16 4.03 6.26
C PHE A 46 -11.69 3.95 6.30
N LYS A 47 -12.32 4.94 6.93
CA LYS A 47 -13.75 5.15 6.77
C LYS A 47 -13.96 5.94 5.49
N PHE A 48 -14.56 5.29 4.50
CA PHE A 48 -15.00 5.97 3.29
C PHE A 48 -16.49 6.27 3.44
N ASP A 49 -16.88 7.53 3.26
CA ASP A 49 -18.30 7.92 3.27
C ASP A 49 -19.10 7.30 2.11
N SER A 50 -18.39 6.89 1.05
CA SER A 50 -19.00 6.23 -0.10
C SER A 50 -18.98 4.71 0.03
N ASP A 51 -20.11 4.07 -0.26
CA ASP A 51 -20.24 2.61 -0.38
C ASP A 51 -19.18 2.01 -1.32
N PHE A 52 -18.85 2.74 -2.40
CA PHE A 52 -17.82 2.32 -3.35
C PHE A 52 -16.42 2.24 -2.72
N GLY A 53 -16.05 3.21 -1.87
CA GLY A 53 -14.77 3.21 -1.17
C GLY A 53 -14.65 2.04 -0.19
N MET A 54 -15.72 1.76 0.56
CA MET A 54 -15.76 0.57 1.43
C MET A 54 -15.66 -0.72 0.62
N PHE A 55 -16.41 -0.84 -0.47
CA PHE A 55 -16.33 -2.01 -1.36
C PHE A 55 -14.93 -2.19 -1.94
N ALA A 56 -14.31 -1.11 -2.42
CA ALA A 56 -12.97 -1.13 -2.99
C ALA A 56 -11.92 -1.53 -1.95
N GLN A 57 -12.04 -1.07 -0.70
CA GLN A 57 -11.13 -1.44 0.37
C GLN A 57 -11.25 -2.93 0.74
N ILE A 58 -12.47 -3.47 0.82
CA ILE A 58 -12.72 -4.85 1.26
C ILE A 58 -12.42 -5.85 0.13
N TYR A 59 -12.92 -5.60 -1.08
CA TYR A 59 -12.89 -6.57 -2.18
C TYR A 59 -11.91 -6.20 -3.31
N GLY A 60 -11.43 -4.97 -3.37
CA GLY A 60 -10.60 -4.48 -4.49
C GLY A 60 -9.33 -5.29 -4.68
N ALA A 61 -8.59 -5.56 -3.60
CA ALA A 61 -7.36 -6.37 -3.67
C ALA A 61 -7.63 -7.79 -4.19
N LEU A 62 -8.74 -8.42 -3.77
CA LEU A 62 -9.14 -9.74 -4.22
C LEU A 62 -9.49 -9.76 -5.72
N ILE A 63 -10.33 -8.83 -6.16
CA ILE A 63 -10.78 -8.72 -7.56
C ILE A 63 -9.59 -8.45 -8.48
N ILE A 64 -8.74 -7.50 -8.12
CA ILE A 64 -7.52 -7.18 -8.87
C ILE A 64 -6.56 -8.38 -8.89
N GLY A 65 -6.37 -9.06 -7.76
CA GLY A 65 -5.53 -10.24 -7.66
C GLY A 65 -5.95 -11.36 -8.60
N ILE A 66 -7.25 -11.70 -8.63
CA ILE A 66 -7.80 -12.73 -9.52
C ILE A 66 -7.66 -12.31 -10.99
N ALA A 67 -7.95 -11.04 -11.32
CA ALA A 67 -7.81 -10.53 -12.68
C ALA A 67 -6.35 -10.65 -13.17
N LEU A 68 -5.36 -10.33 -12.33
CA LEU A 68 -3.95 -10.48 -12.65
C LEU A 68 -3.56 -11.94 -12.90
N ILE A 69 -4.04 -12.87 -12.08
CA ILE A 69 -3.79 -14.30 -12.28
C ILE A 69 -4.31 -14.75 -13.65
N LEU A 70 -5.54 -14.37 -14.02
CA LEU A 70 -6.12 -14.70 -15.33
C LEU A 70 -5.31 -14.12 -16.50
N ILE A 71 -4.88 -12.85 -16.39
CA ILE A 71 -4.03 -12.20 -17.40
C ILE A 71 -2.69 -12.94 -17.55
N GLY A 72 -2.06 -13.31 -16.43
CA GLY A 72 -0.81 -14.08 -16.44
C GLY A 72 -0.97 -15.46 -17.08
N ILE A 73 -2.09 -16.16 -16.80
CA ILE A 73 -2.43 -17.44 -17.45
C ILE A 73 -2.55 -17.25 -18.97
N PHE A 74 -3.18 -16.17 -19.46
CA PHE A 74 -3.21 -15.89 -20.91
C PHE A 74 -1.81 -15.67 -21.50
N GLY A 75 -0.90 -15.02 -20.77
CA GLY A 75 0.50 -14.91 -21.18
C GLY A 75 1.19 -16.27 -21.35
N ILE A 76 1.02 -17.16 -20.37
CA ILE A 76 1.58 -18.52 -20.40
C ILE A 76 0.97 -19.35 -21.54
N LEU A 77 -0.37 -19.39 -21.64
CA LEU A 77 -1.08 -20.13 -22.68
C LEU A 77 -0.72 -19.60 -24.08
N GLY A 78 -0.62 -18.28 -24.23
CA GLY A 78 -0.18 -17.64 -25.48
C GLY A 78 1.25 -18.03 -25.87
N SER A 79 2.16 -18.14 -24.90
CA SER A 79 3.54 -18.54 -25.16
C SER A 79 3.67 -20.02 -25.54
N ILE A 80 2.93 -20.91 -24.88
CA ILE A 80 3.06 -22.38 -25.02
C ILE A 80 2.22 -22.93 -26.19
N SER A 81 1.14 -22.25 -26.59
CA SER A 81 0.21 -22.79 -27.57
C SER A 81 0.84 -23.00 -28.96
N LYS A 82 0.70 -24.23 -29.49
CA LYS A 82 1.17 -24.59 -30.84
C LYS A 82 0.23 -24.07 -31.94
N LYS A 83 -1.06 -23.88 -31.64
CA LYS A 83 -2.06 -23.45 -32.62
C LYS A 83 -1.91 -21.95 -32.89
N VAL A 84 -1.67 -21.58 -34.15
CA VAL A 84 -1.37 -20.19 -34.55
C VAL A 84 -2.46 -19.19 -34.14
N CYS A 85 -3.73 -19.55 -34.32
CA CYS A 85 -4.86 -18.67 -33.97
C CYS A 85 -4.92 -18.38 -32.46
N PHE A 86 -4.87 -19.44 -31.63
CA PHE A 86 -4.89 -19.31 -30.17
C PHE A 86 -3.67 -18.55 -29.64
N LYS A 87 -2.46 -18.84 -30.15
CA LYS A 87 -1.24 -18.11 -29.79
C LYS A 87 -1.39 -16.61 -30.04
N LYS A 88 -1.90 -16.21 -31.22
CA LYS A 88 -2.07 -14.79 -31.58
C LYS A 88 -3.12 -14.08 -30.70
N GLY A 89 -4.26 -14.72 -30.43
CA GLY A 89 -5.33 -14.13 -29.61
C GLY A 89 -4.90 -13.91 -28.16
N PHE A 90 -4.35 -14.94 -27.51
CA PHE A 90 -3.91 -14.83 -26.11
C PHE A 90 -2.73 -13.87 -25.94
N LEU A 91 -1.74 -13.90 -26.84
CA LEU A 91 -0.64 -12.95 -26.78
C LEU A 91 -1.12 -11.51 -27.00
N PHE A 92 -2.14 -11.28 -27.83
CA PHE A 92 -2.66 -9.93 -28.08
C PHE A 92 -3.36 -9.37 -26.83
N LEU A 93 -4.21 -10.17 -26.19
CA LEU A 93 -4.83 -9.79 -24.91
C LEU A 93 -3.77 -9.54 -23.83
N TYR A 94 -2.77 -10.41 -23.71
CA TYR A 94 -1.67 -10.22 -22.77
C TYR A 94 -0.88 -8.94 -23.08
N HIS A 95 -0.62 -8.65 -24.35
CA HIS A 95 0.16 -7.48 -24.79
C HIS A 95 -0.48 -6.15 -24.40
N ILE A 96 -1.80 -5.99 -24.63
CA ILE A 96 -2.53 -4.79 -24.23
C ILE A 96 -2.44 -4.58 -22.71
N ASN A 97 -2.64 -5.65 -21.94
CA ASN A 97 -2.59 -5.57 -20.48
C ASN A 97 -1.19 -5.24 -19.97
N VAL A 98 -0.14 -5.87 -20.50
CA VAL A 98 1.25 -5.56 -20.12
C VAL A 98 1.61 -4.11 -20.41
N PHE A 99 1.14 -3.56 -21.53
CA PHE A 99 1.33 -2.14 -21.85
C PHE A 99 0.65 -1.23 -20.82
N LEU A 100 -0.62 -1.49 -20.50
CA LEU A 100 -1.36 -0.74 -19.50
C LEU A 100 -0.70 -0.83 -18.11
N PHE A 101 -0.25 -2.01 -17.69
CA PHE A 101 0.50 -2.16 -16.44
C PHE A 101 1.81 -1.40 -16.46
N GLY A 102 2.56 -1.44 -17.56
CA GLY A 102 3.77 -0.63 -17.73
C GLY A 102 3.51 0.85 -17.47
N ILE A 103 2.44 1.41 -18.06
CA ILE A 103 2.03 2.80 -17.82
C ILE A 103 1.66 3.02 -16.35
N ILE A 104 0.81 2.15 -15.77
CA ILE A 104 0.35 2.30 -14.39
C ILE A 104 1.54 2.31 -13.42
N PHE A 105 2.49 1.38 -13.55
CA PHE A 105 3.67 1.33 -12.67
C PHE A 105 4.60 2.53 -12.83
N LEU A 106 4.71 3.11 -14.03
CA LEU A 106 5.46 4.34 -14.25
C LEU A 106 4.75 5.56 -13.65
N VAL A 107 3.42 5.64 -13.76
CA VAL A 107 2.62 6.69 -13.12
C VAL A 107 2.72 6.58 -11.60
N VAL A 108 2.58 5.38 -11.03
CA VAL A 108 2.74 5.15 -9.59
C VAL A 108 4.15 5.56 -9.14
N PHE A 109 5.20 5.21 -9.89
CA PHE A 109 6.55 5.70 -9.60
C PHE A 109 6.63 7.22 -9.57
N TYR A 110 6.05 7.90 -10.57
CA TYR A 110 6.03 9.36 -10.63
C TYR A 110 5.32 9.97 -9.41
N LEU A 111 4.11 9.49 -9.10
CA LEU A 111 3.33 9.97 -7.96
C LEU A 111 4.06 9.73 -6.63
N LEU A 112 4.66 8.55 -6.45
CA LEU A 112 5.36 8.20 -5.21
C LEU A 112 6.64 9.02 -4.99
N ILE A 113 7.43 9.27 -6.04
CA ILE A 113 8.73 9.94 -5.90
C ILE A 113 8.61 11.47 -5.95
N PHE A 114 7.73 12.01 -6.78
CA PHE A 114 7.63 13.45 -7.00
C PHE A 114 6.50 14.07 -6.19
N GLU A 115 5.27 13.59 -6.35
CA GLU A 115 4.09 14.18 -5.68
C GLU A 115 4.10 13.92 -4.18
N ALA A 116 4.37 12.68 -3.77
CA ALA A 116 4.34 12.34 -2.35
C ALA A 116 5.46 13.08 -1.60
N LYS A 117 6.63 13.25 -2.21
CA LYS A 117 7.72 14.04 -1.62
C LYS A 117 7.28 15.49 -1.37
N GLU A 118 6.65 16.15 -2.35
CA GLU A 118 6.14 17.51 -2.17
C GLU A 118 5.05 17.56 -1.07
N TYR A 119 4.13 16.59 -1.08
CA TYR A 119 3.05 16.53 -0.09
C TYR A 119 3.58 16.44 1.34
N PHE A 120 4.61 15.62 1.55
CA PHE A 120 5.21 15.44 2.87
C PHE A 120 6.23 16.52 3.23
N GLU A 121 6.77 17.30 2.29
CA GLU A 121 7.63 18.45 2.59
C GLU A 121 6.83 19.67 3.10
N LYS A 122 5.51 19.71 2.89
CA LYS A 122 4.64 20.75 3.46
C LYS A 122 4.56 20.60 4.99
N SER A 123 4.49 21.73 5.68
CA SER A 123 4.39 21.74 7.14
C SER A 123 3.12 21.03 7.62
N CYS A 124 3.20 20.35 8.75
CA CYS A 124 2.12 19.60 9.38
C CYS A 124 0.83 20.42 9.58
N GLU A 125 0.93 21.75 9.72
CA GLU A 125 -0.18 22.69 9.93
C GLU A 125 -0.81 23.21 8.64
N SER A 126 -0.12 23.09 7.50
CA SER A 126 -0.50 23.80 6.26
C SER A 126 -1.50 23.06 5.36
N THR A 127 -1.79 21.79 5.63
CA THR A 127 -2.72 21.01 4.81
C THR A 127 -4.07 20.90 5.50
N SER A 128 -5.12 21.42 4.86
CA SER A 128 -6.51 21.31 5.32
C SER A 128 -6.92 19.86 5.63
N ASN A 129 -6.30 18.90 4.94
CA ASN A 129 -6.53 17.46 5.12
C ASN A 129 -6.12 16.94 6.50
N PHE A 130 -5.22 17.62 7.20
CA PHE A 130 -4.82 17.24 8.57
C PHE A 130 -5.48 18.09 9.65
N LYS A 131 -6.37 19.03 9.27
CA LYS A 131 -7.02 19.89 10.26
C LYS A 131 -7.85 19.08 11.24
N GLU A 132 -8.71 18.18 10.76
CA GLU A 132 -9.54 17.32 11.61
C GLU A 132 -8.69 16.43 12.54
N LEU A 133 -7.58 15.91 12.02
CA LEU A 133 -6.60 15.13 12.80
C LEU A 133 -5.93 15.99 13.88
N SER A 134 -5.52 17.21 13.52
CA SER A 134 -4.89 18.15 14.45
C SER A 134 -5.86 18.57 15.55
N ASP A 135 -7.09 18.95 15.20
CA ASP A 135 -8.15 19.36 16.14
C ASP A 135 -8.47 18.21 17.12
N GLY A 136 -8.56 16.97 16.61
CA GLY A 136 -8.78 15.79 17.45
C GLY A 136 -7.61 15.48 18.40
N VAL A 137 -6.38 15.70 17.95
CA VAL A 137 -5.16 15.53 18.77
C VAL A 137 -5.03 16.61 19.83
N GLU A 138 -5.33 17.86 19.49
CA GLU A 138 -5.34 18.97 20.44
C GLU A 138 -6.38 18.74 21.55
N SER A 139 -7.63 18.46 21.16
CA SER A 139 -8.72 18.13 22.09
C SER A 139 -8.37 16.94 23.00
N ALA A 140 -7.75 15.90 22.45
CA ALA A 140 -7.31 14.75 23.22
C ALA A 140 -6.20 15.09 24.22
N ASN A 141 -5.22 15.91 23.82
CA ASN A 141 -4.10 16.32 24.67
C ASN A 141 -4.53 17.22 25.84
N GLU A 142 -5.54 18.06 25.61
CA GLU A 142 -6.12 18.92 26.65
C GLU A 142 -6.96 18.11 27.65
N SER A 143 -7.69 17.12 27.15
CA SER A 143 -8.63 16.33 27.95
C SER A 143 -7.96 15.20 28.73
N PHE A 144 -7.00 14.49 28.14
CA PHE A 144 -6.44 13.27 28.71
C PHE A 144 -5.41 13.52 29.83
N CYS A 145 -5.52 12.74 30.91
CA CYS A 145 -4.75 12.94 32.15
C CYS A 145 -4.90 14.37 32.72
N SER A 146 -6.08 14.95 32.57
CA SER A 146 -6.48 16.25 33.14
C SER A 146 -7.39 16.06 34.35
N ILE A 147 -7.80 17.14 35.00
CA ILE A 147 -8.80 17.10 36.09
C ILE A 147 -10.12 16.50 35.59
N SER A 148 -10.50 16.80 34.34
CA SER A 148 -11.76 16.35 33.74
C SER A 148 -11.72 14.89 33.28
N CYS A 149 -10.52 14.37 32.99
CA CYS A 149 -10.32 12.95 32.71
C CYS A 149 -9.00 12.44 33.33
N PRO A 150 -9.02 12.03 34.62
CA PRO A 150 -7.88 11.37 35.23
C PRO A 150 -7.60 10.05 34.52
N CYS A 151 -6.32 9.74 34.32
CA CYS A 151 -5.92 8.55 33.57
C CYS A 151 -5.28 7.48 34.46
N ASN A 152 -5.34 6.22 34.02
CA ASN A 152 -4.66 5.11 34.67
C ASN A 152 -3.16 5.16 34.37
N LEU A 153 -2.41 5.82 35.24
CA LEU A 153 -0.98 6.08 35.03
C LEU A 153 -0.13 5.35 36.07
N ASN A 154 0.68 4.40 35.59
CA ASN A 154 1.67 3.70 36.40
C ASN A 154 3.06 4.36 36.25
N ALA A 155 3.44 5.15 37.24
CA ALA A 155 4.71 5.90 37.24
C ALA A 155 5.97 5.01 37.15
N ASN A 156 5.87 3.71 37.41
CA ASN A 156 7.01 2.79 37.30
C ASN A 156 7.38 2.47 35.84
N ASN A 157 6.45 2.67 34.91
CA ASN A 157 6.69 2.40 33.48
C ASN A 157 7.43 3.55 32.79
N PHE A 158 7.64 4.68 33.48
CA PHE A 158 8.30 5.87 32.96
C PHE A 158 9.74 5.96 33.47
N LYS A 159 10.68 6.04 32.54
CA LYS A 159 12.11 6.25 32.83
C LYS A 159 12.35 7.67 33.34
N ASP A 160 11.75 8.64 32.68
CA ASP A 160 11.77 10.04 33.12
C ASP A 160 10.43 10.37 33.78
N LYS A 161 10.43 10.56 35.10
CA LYS A 161 9.24 10.92 35.88
C LYS A 161 8.87 12.40 35.76
N SER A 162 9.73 13.24 35.19
CA SER A 162 9.46 14.67 35.02
C SER A 162 8.30 14.92 34.06
N VAL A 163 8.09 14.02 33.09
CA VAL A 163 6.99 14.05 32.11
C VAL A 163 5.60 13.91 32.74
N LEU A 164 5.55 13.43 33.99
CA LEU A 164 4.32 13.25 34.75
C LEU A 164 3.91 14.50 35.54
N LYS A 165 4.78 15.53 35.61
CA LYS A 165 4.48 16.76 36.34
C LYS A 165 3.28 17.48 35.70
N GLY A 166 2.28 17.79 36.52
CA GLY A 166 1.06 18.46 36.08
C GLY A 166 0.02 17.56 35.41
N LYS A 167 0.29 16.25 35.32
CA LYS A 167 -0.70 15.25 34.86
C LYS A 167 -1.49 14.70 36.03
N PHE A 168 -2.80 14.58 35.84
CA PHE A 168 -3.72 13.97 36.81
C PHE A 168 -3.89 12.49 36.44
N GLY A 169 -3.05 11.64 37.03
CA GLY A 169 -3.08 10.20 36.80
C GLY A 169 -2.71 9.42 38.04
N PHE A 170 -3.42 8.31 38.27
CA PHE A 170 -3.18 7.40 39.39
C PHE A 170 -3.26 5.96 38.87
N SER A 171 -2.52 5.04 39.48
CA SER A 171 -2.61 3.62 39.13
C SER A 171 -3.95 3.06 39.60
N SER A 172 -4.91 2.88 38.68
CA SER A 172 -6.23 2.34 38.96
C SER A 172 -6.84 1.74 37.71
N GLU A 173 -7.31 0.50 37.80
CA GLU A 173 -8.00 -0.20 36.70
C GLU A 173 -9.35 0.44 36.33
N LEU A 174 -9.91 1.29 37.19
CA LEU A 174 -11.16 2.02 36.93
C LEU A 174 -10.95 3.27 36.06
N LEU A 175 -9.70 3.73 35.92
CA LEU A 175 -9.37 4.88 35.11
C LEU A 175 -9.00 4.46 33.68
N PRO A 176 -9.28 5.29 32.67
CA PRO A 176 -8.95 4.96 31.30
C PRO A 176 -7.43 5.02 31.07
N SER A 177 -6.91 4.05 30.30
CA SER A 177 -5.51 4.01 29.87
C SER A 177 -5.25 4.78 28.57
N ASN A 178 -6.30 5.28 27.92
CA ASN A 178 -6.26 6.07 26.69
C ASN A 178 -7.43 7.07 26.65
N VAL A 179 -7.38 8.05 25.74
CA VAL A 179 -8.37 9.13 25.68
C VAL A 179 -9.79 8.64 25.33
N GLN A 180 -9.91 7.52 24.63
CA GLN A 180 -11.18 6.95 24.18
C GLN A 180 -12.06 6.50 25.36
N GLY A 181 -11.46 6.21 26.52
CA GLY A 181 -12.20 5.88 27.75
C GLY A 181 -12.68 7.10 28.54
N CYS A 182 -12.38 8.34 28.11
CA CYS A 182 -12.83 9.56 28.77
C CYS A 182 -14.28 9.90 28.40
N ILE A 183 -15.14 10.09 29.40
CA ILE A 183 -16.57 10.42 29.21
C ILE A 183 -16.79 11.74 28.44
N GLY A 184 -15.86 12.69 28.55
CA GLY A 184 -15.95 14.00 27.88
C GLY A 184 -15.34 14.07 26.48
N PHE A 185 -14.72 13.00 26.00
CA PHE A 185 -14.06 12.98 24.70
C PHE A 185 -14.96 12.36 23.63
N ASP A 186 -15.30 13.12 22.60
CA ASP A 186 -16.15 12.66 21.50
C ASP A 186 -15.36 11.80 20.51
N SER A 187 -15.17 10.52 20.86
CA SER A 187 -14.48 9.55 20.02
C SER A 187 -15.19 9.28 18.68
N LYS A 188 -16.48 9.62 18.55
CA LYS A 188 -17.22 9.47 17.29
C LYS A 188 -16.90 10.60 16.34
N THR A 189 -16.97 11.85 16.82
CA THR A 189 -16.59 13.03 16.04
C THR A 189 -15.13 12.95 15.59
N TYR A 190 -14.21 12.52 16.47
CA TYR A 190 -12.79 12.40 16.13
C TYR A 190 -12.34 10.98 15.76
N SER A 191 -13.24 10.17 15.19
CA SER A 191 -12.95 8.74 14.98
C SER A 191 -11.77 8.48 14.05
N TYR A 192 -11.55 9.32 13.03
CA TYR A 192 -10.38 9.24 12.16
C TYR A 192 -9.08 9.49 12.93
N ALA A 193 -9.04 10.57 13.73
CA ALA A 193 -7.89 10.92 14.55
C ALA A 193 -7.56 9.81 15.55
N VAL A 194 -8.58 9.28 16.23
CA VAL A 194 -8.45 8.20 17.20
C VAL A 194 -7.85 6.95 16.58
N GLN A 195 -8.38 6.50 15.44
CA GLN A 195 -7.93 5.28 14.79
C GLN A 195 -6.50 5.44 14.26
N LEU A 196 -6.24 6.52 13.52
CA LEU A 196 -4.93 6.77 12.93
C LEU A 196 -3.86 6.95 14.02
N MET A 197 -4.12 7.80 15.02
CA MET A 197 -3.13 8.06 16.06
C MET A 197 -2.87 6.84 16.93
N ASN A 198 -3.87 6.01 17.24
CA ASN A 198 -3.63 4.76 17.97
C ASN A 198 -2.65 3.85 17.18
N ILE A 199 -2.86 3.70 15.87
CA ILE A 199 -1.95 2.92 15.00
C ILE A 199 -0.56 3.55 14.97
N LEU A 200 -0.46 4.87 14.84
CA LEU A 200 0.81 5.57 14.74
C LEU A 200 1.59 5.50 16.05
N GLU A 201 0.96 5.82 17.17
CA GLU A 201 1.55 5.69 18.50
C GLU A 201 2.01 4.24 18.74
N TYR A 202 1.18 3.27 18.35
CA TYR A 202 1.47 1.87 18.58
C TYR A 202 2.69 1.37 17.82
N ASN A 203 2.79 1.70 16.54
CA ASN A 203 3.85 1.20 15.65
C ASN A 203 5.12 2.06 15.67
N PHE A 204 5.01 3.37 15.88
CA PHE A 204 6.13 4.31 15.77
C PHE A 204 6.66 4.84 17.10
N GLN A 205 6.03 4.47 18.23
CA GLN A 205 6.42 4.95 19.57
C GLN A 205 6.54 6.49 19.63
N CYS A 206 5.61 7.16 18.97
CA CYS A 206 5.45 8.61 18.95
C CYS A 206 4.20 8.99 19.74
N SER A 207 3.99 10.28 20.00
CA SER A 207 2.68 10.80 20.38
C SER A 207 2.57 12.28 20.00
N GLY A 208 1.32 12.72 19.84
CA GLY A 208 0.97 13.99 19.20
C GLY A 208 1.23 13.99 17.70
N TRP A 209 0.61 14.92 16.97
CA TRP A 209 0.67 14.98 15.51
C TRP A 209 1.80 15.89 15.03
N CYS A 210 1.62 17.22 15.12
CA CYS A 210 2.66 18.20 14.78
C CYS A 210 3.60 18.45 15.97
N THR A 211 3.03 18.60 17.16
CA THR A 211 3.75 18.76 18.42
C THR A 211 3.88 17.43 19.13
N SER A 212 5.09 17.09 19.57
CA SER A 212 5.32 15.86 20.35
C SER A 212 4.76 15.98 21.75
N THR A 213 4.15 14.90 22.25
CA THR A 213 3.86 14.71 23.68
C THR A 213 4.74 13.60 24.24
N GLN A 214 4.98 13.65 25.55
CA GLN A 214 5.88 12.72 26.25
C GLN A 214 5.19 11.44 26.74
N ILE A 215 3.86 11.38 26.64
CA ILE A 215 3.03 10.25 27.04
C ILE A 215 2.16 9.83 25.85
N PHE A 216 1.82 8.55 25.76
CA PHE A 216 0.84 8.05 24.82
C PHE A 216 -0.56 8.52 25.21
N VAL A 217 -1.35 8.97 24.23
CA VAL A 217 -2.69 9.54 24.45
C VAL A 217 -3.77 8.67 23.84
N PHE A 218 -3.50 8.14 22.64
CA PHE A 218 -4.45 7.33 21.86
C PHE A 218 -4.24 5.83 22.04
N SER A 219 -3.03 5.43 22.42
CA SER A 219 -2.67 4.08 22.83
C SER A 219 -2.45 4.02 24.36
N ASP A 220 -2.15 2.85 24.91
CA ASP A 220 -1.99 2.66 26.35
C ASP A 220 -0.86 3.54 26.92
N VAL A 221 -1.24 4.50 27.78
CA VAL A 221 -0.34 5.41 28.49
C VAL A 221 0.75 4.68 29.28
N ASN A 222 0.49 3.45 29.72
CA ASN A 222 1.41 2.65 30.52
C ASN A 222 2.53 1.99 29.70
N ARG A 223 2.62 2.26 28.39
CA ARG A 223 3.76 1.84 27.55
C ARG A 223 5.04 2.64 27.82
N GLY A 224 4.97 3.66 28.67
CA GLY A 224 6.11 4.44 29.13
C GLY A 224 6.34 5.70 28.29
N ASN A 225 7.58 6.17 28.28
CA ASN A 225 7.98 7.37 27.56
C ASN A 225 7.87 7.18 26.03
N THR A 226 7.36 8.19 25.34
CA THR A 226 7.43 8.25 23.87
C THR A 226 8.87 8.54 23.42
N SER A 227 9.14 8.44 22.13
CA SER A 227 10.46 8.78 21.58
C SER A 227 10.79 10.28 21.59
N GLY A 228 9.90 11.14 22.10
CA GLY A 228 10.06 12.59 22.12
C GLY A 228 9.91 13.26 20.74
N LEU A 229 9.59 12.48 19.70
CA LEU A 229 9.27 12.99 18.36
C LEU A 229 7.77 12.90 18.12
N SER A 230 7.26 13.88 17.36
CA SER A 230 5.86 13.88 16.93
C SER A 230 5.59 12.75 15.94
N CYS A 231 4.34 12.26 15.91
CA CYS A 231 3.97 11.20 14.99
C CYS A 231 4.08 11.62 13.53
N PHE A 232 3.86 12.90 13.21
CA PHE A 232 4.09 13.40 11.86
C PHE A 232 5.54 13.20 11.43
N ASN A 233 6.53 13.59 12.25
CA ASN A 233 7.94 13.47 11.89
C ASN A 233 8.38 12.00 11.74
N ARG A 234 7.91 11.12 12.64
CA ARG A 234 8.19 9.68 12.56
C ARG A 234 7.55 9.05 11.32
N PHE A 235 6.28 9.37 11.08
CA PHE A 235 5.55 8.88 9.91
C PHE A 235 6.16 9.40 8.61
N GLN A 236 6.52 10.68 8.54
CA GLN A 236 7.18 11.30 7.40
C GLN A 236 8.52 10.62 7.07
N SER A 237 9.36 10.36 8.09
CA SER A 237 10.62 9.64 7.90
C SER A 237 10.39 8.22 7.39
N TYR A 238 9.47 7.49 8.03
CA TYR A 238 9.10 6.13 7.61
C TYR A 238 8.57 6.11 6.18
N TYR A 239 7.67 7.04 5.87
CA TYR A 239 7.06 7.16 4.56
C TYR A 239 8.11 7.48 3.51
N LYS A 240 9.04 8.41 3.77
CA LYS A 240 10.11 8.76 2.83
C LYS A 240 10.97 7.55 2.47
N ASP A 241 11.38 6.76 3.46
CA ASP A 241 12.21 5.58 3.22
C ASP A 241 11.43 4.48 2.48
N TYR A 242 10.20 4.20 2.94
CA TYR A 242 9.36 3.14 2.38
C TYR A 242 8.89 3.45 0.96
N VAL A 243 8.42 4.68 0.72
CA VAL A 243 7.92 5.12 -0.59
C VAL A 243 9.04 5.24 -1.61
N THR A 244 10.25 5.61 -1.20
CA THR A 244 11.41 5.58 -2.10
C THR A 244 11.68 4.15 -2.57
N ILE A 245 11.66 3.17 -1.65
CA ILE A 245 11.86 1.75 -1.99
C ILE A 245 10.75 1.25 -2.93
N ILE A 246 9.48 1.49 -2.60
CA ILE A 246 8.35 1.09 -3.46
C ILE A 246 8.44 1.79 -4.81
N GLY A 247 8.81 3.07 -4.85
CA GLY A 247 9.00 3.83 -6.08
C GLY A 247 9.99 3.13 -7.00
N TYR A 248 11.17 2.75 -6.52
CA TYR A 248 12.16 2.04 -7.33
C TYR A 248 11.70 0.64 -7.77
N ILE A 249 10.97 -0.09 -6.93
CA ILE A 249 10.35 -1.37 -7.32
C ILE A 249 9.34 -1.13 -8.45
N SER A 250 8.49 -0.11 -8.31
CA SER A 250 7.49 0.28 -9.31
C SER A 250 8.15 0.66 -10.64
N MET A 251 9.22 1.46 -10.61
CA MET A 251 9.99 1.81 -11.80
C MET A 251 10.58 0.56 -12.49
N SER A 252 11.17 -0.35 -11.71
CA SER A 252 11.78 -1.58 -12.22
C SER A 252 10.73 -2.47 -12.91
N LEU A 253 9.55 -2.61 -12.30
CA LEU A 253 8.41 -3.35 -12.89
C LEU A 253 7.88 -2.65 -14.15
N GLY A 254 7.75 -1.33 -14.13
CA GLY A 254 7.34 -0.54 -15.30
C GLY A 254 8.26 -0.74 -16.50
N ILE A 255 9.58 -0.68 -16.28
CA ILE A 255 10.59 -0.95 -17.32
C ILE A 255 10.50 -2.39 -17.80
N LEU A 256 10.37 -3.37 -16.89
CA LEU A 256 10.22 -4.78 -17.26
C LEU A 256 9.01 -5.00 -18.17
N PHE A 257 7.85 -4.43 -17.82
CA PHE A 257 6.64 -4.56 -18.64
C PHE A 257 6.75 -3.83 -19.98
N PHE A 258 7.40 -2.67 -20.02
CA PHE A 258 7.65 -1.97 -21.28
C PHE A 258 8.60 -2.74 -22.20
N LEU A 259 9.65 -3.34 -21.65
CA LEU A 259 10.55 -4.23 -22.40
C LEU A 259 9.81 -5.48 -22.91
N SER A 260 8.98 -6.12 -22.06
CA SER A 260 8.13 -7.23 -22.48
C SER A 260 7.19 -6.82 -23.62
N PHE A 261 6.60 -5.63 -23.55
CA PHE A 261 5.76 -5.08 -24.62
C PHE A 261 6.54 -4.98 -25.95
N LEU A 262 7.71 -4.35 -25.95
CA LEU A 262 8.54 -4.25 -27.15
C LEU A 262 8.92 -5.63 -27.72
N LEU A 263 9.32 -6.57 -26.87
CA LEU A 263 9.71 -7.92 -27.28
C LEU A 263 8.53 -8.72 -27.86
N ILE A 264 7.32 -8.55 -27.33
CA ILE A 264 6.12 -9.17 -27.92
C ILE A 264 5.90 -8.62 -29.33
N PHE A 265 6.03 -7.31 -29.53
CA PHE A 265 5.92 -6.70 -30.86
C PHE A 265 6.96 -7.28 -31.84
N TYR A 266 8.22 -7.41 -31.40
CA TYR A 266 9.26 -8.07 -32.19
C TYR A 266 8.95 -9.54 -32.51
N LEU A 267 8.40 -10.30 -31.56
CA LEU A 267 7.95 -11.68 -31.78
C LEU A 267 6.85 -11.77 -32.86
N TYR A 268 5.92 -10.80 -32.89
CA TYR A 268 4.89 -10.72 -33.93
C TYR A 268 5.48 -10.43 -35.31
N CYS A 269 6.38 -9.45 -35.41
CA CYS A 269 6.96 -9.03 -36.68
C CYS A 269 7.98 -10.04 -37.23
N GLY A 270 8.94 -10.47 -36.41
CA GLY A 270 10.05 -11.32 -36.84
C GLY A 270 9.63 -12.73 -37.26
N LYS A 271 8.59 -13.29 -36.64
CA LYS A 271 8.09 -14.62 -37.01
C LYS A 271 7.46 -14.63 -38.40
N ARG A 272 6.76 -13.55 -38.77
CA ARG A 272 6.11 -13.42 -40.10
C ARG A 272 7.15 -13.42 -41.23
N GLU A 273 8.31 -12.83 -41.00
CA GLU A 273 9.38 -12.81 -42.00
C GLU A 273 10.03 -14.20 -42.16
N LEU A 274 10.26 -14.92 -41.06
CA LEU A 274 10.78 -16.30 -41.11
C LEU A 274 9.82 -17.25 -41.82
N GLU A 275 8.50 -17.15 -41.54
CA GLU A 275 7.48 -17.97 -42.22
C GLU A 275 7.43 -17.68 -43.73
N LYS A 276 7.55 -16.41 -44.13
CA LYS A 276 7.65 -16.03 -45.55
C LYS A 276 8.90 -16.62 -46.21
N LYS A 277 10.07 -16.53 -45.57
CA LYS A 277 11.33 -17.10 -46.08
C LYS A 277 11.23 -18.62 -46.27
N LYS A 278 10.71 -19.35 -45.27
CA LYS A 278 10.49 -20.80 -45.38
C LYS A 278 9.50 -21.19 -46.48
N SER A 279 8.43 -20.42 -46.64
CA SER A 279 7.46 -20.66 -47.72
C SER A 279 8.08 -20.43 -49.11
N GLN A 280 8.99 -19.47 -49.25
CA GLN A 280 9.71 -19.20 -50.50
C GLN A 280 10.74 -20.29 -50.82
N GLU A 281 11.50 -20.75 -49.82
CA GLU A 281 12.46 -21.87 -49.98
C GLU A 281 11.76 -23.17 -50.38
N LEU A 282 10.62 -23.50 -49.77
CA LEU A 282 9.82 -24.67 -50.17
C LEU A 282 9.35 -24.59 -51.62
N HIS A 283 8.92 -23.40 -52.06
CA HIS A 283 8.45 -23.19 -53.42
C HIS A 283 9.60 -23.32 -54.45
N LEU A 284 10.84 -23.00 -54.07
CA LEU A 284 12.02 -23.19 -54.94
C LEU A 284 12.44 -24.66 -55.05
N LEU A 285 12.28 -25.45 -53.99
CA LEU A 285 12.62 -26.89 -53.99
C LEU A 285 11.63 -27.76 -54.77
N CYS A 286 10.41 -27.27 -55.03
CA CYS A 286 9.39 -27.99 -55.79
C CYS A 286 9.39 -27.66 -57.30
N LYS A 287 10.36 -26.89 -57.80
CA LYS A 287 10.47 -26.48 -59.20
C LYS A 287 11.68 -27.14 -59.86
#